data_AF-A0A928D665-F1
#
_entry.id   AF-A0A928D665-F1
#
_cell.length_a   1.000
_cell.length_b   1.000
_cell.length_c   1.000
_cell.angle_alpha   90.00
_cell.angle_beta   90.00
_cell.angle_gamma   90.00
#
_symmetry.space_group_name_H-M   'P 1'
#
loop_
_entity.id
_entity.type
_entity.pdbx_description
1 polymer ?
#
loop_
_entity_poly.entity_id
_entity_poly.type
_entity_poly.pdbx_seq_one_letter_code
_entity_poly.pdbx_strand_id
1 'polypeptide(L)'
;MKEYLLKLTQPPTCRSGSLSVDSDNIYKRPLNMKIRLLPSAVVILVALAANANVWIKGVAEGDIWGNAGFTFEQEAKIDERQLYNEESLFLLNWKVNSWLKLAAGYRLVFERNDEGRFDHENRPTFDATFSSPKLWTMHLDLRTRFEIRKKERTSPYLRQRSRLRLRTSWSVTDFRISPFAFEEAFFSFKQNDETRNCFDRLRSAVGVSFRPIPSVDSLQCLLFYMVQHGVDGHASEWDPASFVGIEMRYSF
;
A
#
# COMPACT_ATOMS: atom_id res chain seq x y z
N MET A 1 -31.39 -38.39 -51.98
CA MET A 1 -30.51 -38.97 -50.94
C MET A 1 -29.29 -39.63 -51.60
N LYS A 2 -28.55 -38.84 -52.38
CA LYS A 2 -27.26 -39.13 -53.05
C LYS A 2 -26.70 -37.75 -53.40
N GLU A 3 -25.39 -37.57 -53.29
CA GLU A 3 -24.62 -36.32 -53.47
C GLU A 3 -24.52 -35.39 -52.26
N TYR A 4 -23.81 -35.80 -51.21
CA TYR A 4 -23.02 -34.89 -50.38
C TYR A 4 -21.93 -35.72 -49.70
N LEU A 5 -20.76 -35.87 -50.33
CA LEU A 5 -19.51 -36.29 -49.69
C LEU A 5 -18.41 -36.34 -50.76
N LEU A 6 -17.60 -35.28 -50.85
CA LEU A 6 -16.18 -35.29 -51.25
C LEU A 6 -15.71 -33.87 -51.59
N LYS A 7 -15.36 -33.07 -50.57
CA LYS A 7 -14.41 -31.95 -50.70
C LYS A 7 -13.78 -31.62 -49.35
N LEU A 8 -12.83 -32.44 -48.89
CA LEU A 8 -11.87 -32.04 -47.86
C LEU A 8 -10.60 -32.89 -48.03
N THR A 9 -9.63 -32.40 -48.80
CA THR A 9 -8.19 -32.68 -48.64
C THR A 9 -7.38 -31.86 -49.65
N GLN A 10 -7.07 -30.61 -49.32
CA GLN A 10 -5.85 -29.97 -49.82
C GLN A 10 -5.10 -29.35 -48.63
N PRO A 11 -3.83 -29.72 -48.42
CA PRO A 11 -3.02 -29.11 -47.37
C PRO A 11 -2.63 -27.67 -47.76
N PRO A 12 -2.49 -26.76 -46.79
CA PRO A 12 -2.09 -25.38 -47.05
C PRO A 12 -0.64 -25.32 -47.54
N THR A 13 -0.42 -24.62 -48.65
CA THR A 13 0.93 -24.31 -49.17
C THR A 13 1.59 -23.25 -48.30
N CYS A 14 2.68 -23.60 -47.62
CA CYS A 14 3.58 -22.66 -46.96
C CYS A 14 4.26 -21.75 -48.00
N ARG A 15 3.90 -20.47 -48.03
CA ARG A 15 4.69 -19.44 -48.71
C ARG A 15 5.80 -18.96 -47.78
N SER A 16 7.05 -19.20 -48.16
CA SER A 16 8.24 -18.63 -47.54
C SER A 16 8.35 -17.14 -47.91
N GLY A 17 7.78 -16.28 -47.07
CA GLY A 17 8.02 -14.84 -47.10
C GLY A 17 9.26 -14.51 -46.28
N SER A 18 10.33 -14.05 -46.92
CA SER A 18 11.50 -13.50 -46.24
C SER A 18 11.14 -12.13 -45.66
N LEU A 19 10.89 -12.09 -44.35
CA LEU A 19 10.79 -10.85 -43.58
C LEU A 19 12.20 -10.27 -43.40
N SER A 20 12.53 -9.21 -44.14
CA SER A 20 13.67 -8.36 -43.85
C SER A 20 13.34 -7.56 -42.59
N VAL A 21 13.89 -7.99 -41.46
CA VAL A 21 13.82 -7.26 -40.19
C VAL A 21 14.82 -6.11 -40.29
N ASP A 22 14.30 -4.89 -40.43
CA ASP A 22 15.06 -3.65 -40.41
C ASP A 22 15.57 -3.41 -38.97
N SER A 23 16.82 -3.80 -38.69
CA SER A 23 17.41 -3.82 -37.35
C SER A 23 17.90 -2.46 -36.82
N ASP A 24 17.77 -1.39 -37.62
CA ASP A 24 18.64 -0.23 -37.45
C ASP A 24 18.00 1.01 -36.80
N ASN A 25 16.82 0.87 -36.19
CA ASN A 25 16.13 2.01 -35.55
C ASN A 25 15.86 1.90 -34.04
N ILE A 26 16.62 1.07 -33.33
CA ILE A 26 16.56 0.95 -31.85
C ILE A 26 17.72 1.75 -31.20
N TYR A 27 17.93 2.98 -31.64
CA TYR A 27 18.83 3.91 -30.96
C TYR A 27 18.08 4.78 -29.94
N LYS A 28 18.07 4.27 -28.70
CA LYS A 28 18.36 5.00 -27.46
C LYS A 28 18.14 6.52 -27.51
N ARG A 29 16.92 6.98 -27.22
CA ARG A 29 16.77 8.34 -26.67
C ARG A 29 17.22 8.30 -25.21
N PRO A 30 18.30 9.01 -24.81
CA PRO A 30 18.65 9.12 -23.41
C PRO A 30 17.51 9.83 -22.70
N LEU A 31 16.83 9.12 -21.80
CA LEU A 31 15.85 9.70 -20.90
C LEU A 31 16.62 10.64 -19.96
N ASN A 32 16.77 11.90 -20.36
CA ASN A 32 17.27 12.98 -19.49
C ASN A 32 16.19 13.32 -18.45
N MET A 33 15.85 12.34 -17.62
CA MET A 33 14.95 12.50 -16.50
C MET A 33 15.76 13.16 -15.38
N LYS A 34 15.81 14.50 -15.42
CA LYS A 34 16.19 15.30 -14.24
C LYS A 34 15.12 15.03 -13.18
N ILE A 35 15.31 13.98 -12.38
CA ILE A 35 14.50 13.71 -11.18
C ILE A 35 14.74 14.89 -10.25
N ARG A 36 13.88 15.90 -10.36
CA ARG A 36 13.85 17.00 -9.43
C ARG A 36 13.37 16.42 -8.10
N LEU A 37 14.27 16.30 -7.13
CA LEU A 37 14.08 15.90 -5.72
C LEU A 37 13.08 16.76 -4.91
N LEU A 38 12.18 17.48 -5.60
CA LEU A 38 11.25 18.44 -5.04
C LEU A 38 10.16 17.86 -4.10
N PRO A 39 9.63 16.63 -4.30
CA PRO A 39 8.52 16.16 -3.47
C PRO A 39 8.90 15.91 -2.00
N SER A 40 10.08 15.34 -1.74
CA SER A 40 10.51 14.98 -0.39
C SER A 40 10.83 16.21 0.46
N ALA A 41 11.45 17.24 -0.13
CA ALA A 41 11.74 18.49 0.57
C ALA A 41 10.47 19.23 1.01
N VAL A 42 9.43 19.25 0.17
CA VAL A 42 8.14 19.88 0.51
C VAL A 42 7.47 19.16 1.67
N VAL A 43 7.50 17.82 1.69
CA VAL A 43 6.92 17.02 2.79
C VAL A 43 7.60 17.35 4.12
N ILE A 44 8.93 17.43 4.14
CA ILE A 44 9.69 17.77 5.34
C ILE A 44 9.36 19.19 5.81
N LEU A 45 9.28 20.16 4.89
CA LEU A 45 8.93 21.54 5.23
C LEU A 45 7.51 21.67 5.80
N VAL A 46 6.53 20.96 5.23
CA VAL A 46 5.15 20.94 5.73
C VAL A 46 5.08 20.26 7.11
N ALA A 47 5.81 19.17 7.31
CA ALA A 47 5.88 18.49 8.61
C ALA A 47 6.46 19.40 9.71
N LEU A 48 7.57 20.07 9.42
CA LEU A 48 8.19 21.05 10.32
C LEU A 48 7.23 22.21 10.64
N ALA A 49 6.55 22.75 9.63
CA ALA A 49 5.58 23.83 9.83
C ALA A 49 4.34 23.40 10.64
N ALA A 50 3.94 22.12 10.55
CA ALA A 50 2.79 21.57 11.24
C ALA A 50 3.13 20.99 12.64
N ASN A 51 4.39 21.06 13.07
CA ASN A 51 4.90 20.32 14.24
C ASN A 51 4.45 18.84 14.24
N ALA A 52 4.55 18.21 13.07
CA ALA A 52 4.06 16.87 12.84
C ALA A 52 5.21 15.90 12.53
N ASN A 53 5.03 14.64 12.91
CA ASN A 53 5.95 13.57 12.56
C ASN A 53 5.91 13.32 11.04
N VAL A 54 7.00 12.79 10.49
CA VAL A 54 7.08 12.42 9.07
C VAL A 54 6.83 10.92 8.92
N TRP A 55 5.97 10.54 7.99
CA TRP A 55 5.73 9.15 7.61
C TRP A 55 6.08 8.92 6.13
N ILE A 56 7.16 8.18 5.87
CA ILE A 56 7.56 7.79 4.51
C ILE A 56 7.19 6.32 4.28
N LYS A 57 6.57 6.03 3.13
CA LYS A 57 6.22 4.67 2.75
C LYS A 57 6.49 4.40 1.27
N GLY A 58 7.11 3.28 0.97
CA GLY A 58 7.22 2.70 -0.36
C GLY A 58 6.40 1.42 -0.46
N VAL A 59 5.70 1.23 -1.58
CA VAL A 59 4.91 0.04 -1.88
C VAL A 59 5.28 -0.43 -3.28
N ALA A 60 5.66 -1.70 -3.40
CA ALA A 60 5.80 -2.39 -4.68
C ALA A 60 4.79 -3.53 -4.73
N GLU A 61 4.00 -3.61 -5.79
CA GLU A 61 3.02 -4.68 -5.97
C GLU A 61 3.01 -5.17 -7.41
N GLY A 62 2.65 -6.43 -7.59
CA GLY A 62 2.55 -7.01 -8.93
C GLY A 62 1.79 -8.33 -8.93
N ASP A 63 1.37 -8.73 -10.13
CA ASP A 63 0.73 -10.02 -10.36
C ASP A 63 1.80 -11.09 -10.61
N ILE A 64 1.62 -12.29 -10.04
CA ILE A 64 2.55 -13.41 -10.25
C ILE A 64 1.98 -14.36 -11.30
N TRP A 65 0.77 -14.87 -11.09
CA TRP A 65 0.03 -15.67 -12.07
C TRP A 65 -1.47 -15.68 -11.74
N GLY A 66 -2.32 -15.60 -12.76
CA GLY A 66 -3.78 -15.67 -12.60
C GLY A 66 -4.30 -14.67 -11.55
N ASN A 67 -4.85 -15.18 -10.46
CA ASN A 67 -5.38 -14.38 -9.35
C ASN A 67 -4.36 -14.13 -8.23
N ALA A 68 -3.16 -14.69 -8.33
CA ALA A 68 -2.09 -14.53 -7.36
C ALA A 68 -1.25 -13.29 -7.66
N GLY A 69 -0.92 -12.54 -6.61
CA GLY A 69 -0.04 -11.38 -6.67
C GLY A 69 0.82 -11.29 -5.42
N PHE A 70 1.60 -10.22 -5.30
CA PHE A 70 2.33 -9.90 -4.08
C PHE A 70 2.33 -8.41 -3.79
N THR A 71 2.69 -8.08 -2.56
CA THR A 71 2.92 -6.70 -2.12
C THR A 71 4.12 -6.69 -1.18
N PHE A 72 5.06 -5.80 -1.46
CA PHE A 72 6.14 -5.44 -0.56
C PHE A 72 5.94 -3.99 -0.12
N GLU A 73 5.96 -3.73 1.19
CA GLU A 73 5.93 -2.38 1.75
C GLU A 73 7.19 -2.14 2.60
N GLN A 74 7.78 -0.95 2.46
CA GLN A 74 8.80 -0.43 3.36
C GLN A 74 8.30 0.89 3.94
N GLU A 75 8.37 1.05 5.25
CA GLU A 75 7.86 2.21 5.98
C GLU A 75 8.91 2.73 6.95
N ALA A 76 9.00 4.06 7.08
CA ALA A 76 9.82 4.73 8.07
C ALA A 76 9.02 5.89 8.69
N LYS A 77 9.09 6.05 10.01
CA LYS A 77 8.56 7.22 10.72
C LYS A 77 9.67 7.95 11.46
N ILE A 78 9.65 9.26 11.31
CA ILE A 78 10.68 10.16 11.81
C ILE A 78 9.95 11.21 12.66
N ASP A 79 10.43 11.42 13.88
CA ASP A 79 9.97 12.50 14.75
C ASP A 79 10.84 13.76 14.53
N GLU A 80 10.86 14.71 15.47
CA GLU A 80 11.62 15.96 15.34
C GLU A 80 13.07 15.79 14.88
N ARG A 81 13.74 14.67 15.20
CA ARG A 81 15.18 14.50 14.92
C ARG A 81 15.62 13.11 14.51
N GLN A 82 14.78 12.09 14.63
CA GLN A 82 15.26 10.72 14.56
C GLN A 82 14.23 9.74 13.97
N LEU A 83 14.77 8.74 13.27
CA LEU A 83 14.03 7.54 12.92
C LEU A 83 13.69 6.80 14.22
N TYR A 84 12.41 6.56 14.46
CA TYR A 84 11.95 5.83 15.65
C TYR A 84 11.16 4.57 15.28
N ASN A 85 10.74 4.42 14.02
CA ASN A 85 10.01 3.24 13.57
C ASN A 85 10.34 2.93 12.12
N GLU A 86 10.68 1.67 11.86
CA GLU A 86 10.88 1.11 10.52
C GLU A 86 10.06 -0.18 10.41
N GLU A 87 9.30 -0.34 9.33
CA GLU A 87 8.55 -1.57 9.07
C GLU A 87 8.80 -2.08 7.65
N SER A 88 9.01 -3.39 7.51
CA SER A 88 8.98 -4.09 6.23
C SER A 88 7.83 -5.09 6.23
N LEU A 89 7.00 -5.11 5.19
CA LEU A 89 5.91 -6.06 5.03
C LEU A 89 6.02 -6.76 3.68
N PHE A 90 5.94 -8.09 3.70
CA PHE A 90 5.75 -8.89 2.50
C PHE A 90 4.42 -9.63 2.59
N LEU A 91 3.62 -9.57 1.53
CA LEU A 91 2.32 -10.23 1.41
C LEU A 91 2.23 -10.99 0.09
N LEU A 92 1.69 -12.21 0.16
CA LEU A 92 1.12 -12.92 -0.98
C LEU A 92 -0.37 -12.63 -1.03
N ASN A 93 -0.84 -12.28 -2.22
CA ASN A 93 -2.20 -11.82 -2.47
C ASN A 93 -2.97 -12.85 -3.30
N TRP A 94 -4.27 -12.96 -3.04
CA TRP A 94 -5.21 -13.73 -3.86
C TRP A 94 -6.47 -12.93 -4.15
N LYS A 95 -6.71 -12.61 -5.42
CA LYS A 95 -7.94 -11.97 -5.90
C LYS A 95 -9.04 -13.04 -5.96
N VAL A 96 -9.90 -13.10 -4.95
CA VAL A 96 -11.00 -14.08 -4.90
C VAL A 96 -12.03 -13.76 -5.97
N ASN A 97 -12.38 -12.48 -6.10
CA ASN A 97 -13.25 -11.92 -7.13
C ASN A 97 -13.00 -10.40 -7.24
N SER A 98 -13.86 -9.67 -7.96
CA SER A 98 -13.70 -8.22 -8.19
C SER A 98 -13.85 -7.35 -6.93
N TRP A 99 -14.48 -7.88 -5.87
CA TRP A 99 -14.78 -7.12 -4.64
C TRP A 99 -14.06 -7.66 -3.40
N LEU A 100 -13.40 -8.82 -3.46
CA LEU A 100 -12.66 -9.42 -2.34
C LEU A 100 -11.24 -9.84 -2.74
N LYS A 101 -10.27 -9.32 -1.98
CA LYS A 101 -8.87 -9.72 -2.02
C LYS A 101 -8.46 -10.25 -0.64
N LEU A 102 -7.86 -11.42 -0.60
CA LEU A 102 -7.21 -11.96 0.59
C LEU A 102 -5.70 -11.82 0.46
N ALA A 103 -5.00 -11.65 1.57
CA ALA A 103 -3.55 -11.71 1.59
C ALA A 103 -3.03 -12.33 2.88
N ALA A 104 -1.88 -12.98 2.80
CA ALA A 104 -1.17 -13.50 3.96
C ALA A 104 0.31 -13.19 3.81
N GLY A 105 1.00 -12.98 4.92
CA GLY A 105 2.44 -12.75 4.87
C GLY A 105 3.00 -12.36 6.22
N TYR A 106 4.06 -11.57 6.17
CA TYR A 106 4.90 -11.34 7.32
C TYR A 106 5.42 -9.91 7.36
N ARG A 107 5.36 -9.31 8.54
CA ARG A 107 5.87 -7.98 8.80
C ARG A 107 6.94 -8.02 9.88
N LEU A 108 8.05 -7.34 9.59
CA LEU A 108 9.13 -7.04 10.51
C LEU A 108 9.01 -5.58 10.92
N VAL A 109 9.11 -5.32 12.22
CA VAL A 109 9.11 -3.96 12.74
C VAL A 109 10.29 -3.76 13.65
N PHE A 110 10.98 -2.65 13.44
CA PHE A 110 12.01 -2.13 14.32
C PHE A 110 11.47 -0.85 14.93
N GLU A 111 11.30 -0.85 16.25
CA GLU A 111 10.78 0.29 16.99
C GLU A 111 11.84 0.71 18.01
N ARG A 112 12.16 2.00 18.03
CA ARG A 112 13.13 2.53 18.97
C ARG A 112 12.49 2.65 20.35
N ASN A 113 13.14 2.09 21.37
CA ASN A 113 12.70 2.20 22.76
C ASN A 113 13.28 3.45 23.44
N ASP A 114 12.88 3.68 24.70
CA ASP A 114 13.29 4.84 25.50
C ASP A 114 14.80 4.88 25.77
N GLU A 115 15.48 3.71 25.73
CA GLU A 115 16.93 3.61 25.84
C GLU A 115 17.64 3.91 24.50
N GLY A 116 16.88 4.26 23.47
CA GLY A 116 17.38 4.60 22.15
C GLY A 116 17.81 3.39 21.31
N ARG A 117 17.58 2.15 21.77
CA ARG A 117 17.86 0.92 21.01
C ARG A 117 16.66 0.53 20.16
N PHE A 118 16.88 -0.21 19.07
CA PHE A 118 15.80 -0.78 18.27
C PHE A 118 15.41 -2.15 18.81
N ASP A 119 14.16 -2.27 19.24
CA ASP A 119 13.53 -3.55 19.53
C ASP A 119 12.90 -4.09 18.24
N HIS A 120 12.99 -5.39 18.07
CA HIS A 120 12.41 -6.07 16.92
C HIS A 120 11.06 -6.70 17.28
N GLU A 121 10.15 -6.68 16.32
CA GLU A 121 8.84 -7.28 16.45
C GLU A 121 8.47 -8.04 15.17
N ASN A 122 8.02 -9.26 15.39
CA ASN A 122 7.59 -10.19 14.35
C ASN A 122 6.06 -10.20 14.27
N ARG A 123 5.51 -10.03 13.06
CA ARG A 123 4.06 -9.93 12.82
C ARG A 123 3.60 -10.79 11.63
N PRO A 124 3.38 -12.10 11.80
CA PRO A 124 2.56 -12.87 10.86
C PRO A 124 1.22 -12.16 10.66
N THR A 125 0.83 -11.96 9.40
CA THR A 125 -0.26 -11.07 9.02
C THR A 125 -1.22 -11.75 8.04
N PHE A 126 -2.51 -11.51 8.21
CA PHE A 126 -3.56 -11.88 7.28
C PHE A 126 -4.48 -10.69 7.01
N ASP A 127 -4.76 -10.40 5.74
CA ASP A 127 -5.61 -9.30 5.29
C ASP A 127 -6.82 -9.82 4.51
N ALA A 128 -7.98 -9.21 4.77
CA ALA A 128 -9.14 -9.26 3.90
C ALA A 128 -9.48 -7.84 3.47
N THR A 129 -9.48 -7.58 2.17
CA THR A 129 -9.83 -6.28 1.58
C THR A 129 -11.07 -6.43 0.73
N PHE A 130 -12.09 -5.66 1.06
CA PHE A 130 -13.34 -5.52 0.34
C PHE A 130 -13.34 -4.19 -0.40
N SER A 131 -13.54 -4.22 -1.71
CA SER A 131 -13.67 -3.02 -2.53
C SER A 131 -15.11 -2.94 -3.03
N SER A 132 -15.80 -1.83 -2.72
CA SER A 132 -17.14 -1.62 -3.24
C SER A 132 -17.08 -1.43 -4.76
N PRO A 133 -18.16 -1.77 -5.49
CA PRO A 133 -18.36 -1.20 -6.82
C PRO A 133 -18.34 0.32 -6.72
N LYS A 134 -18.08 1.00 -7.85
CA LYS A 134 -18.09 2.46 -7.92
C LYS A 134 -19.46 2.99 -7.51
N LEU A 135 -19.52 3.72 -6.40
CA LEU A 135 -20.72 4.39 -5.93
C LEU A 135 -20.66 5.84 -6.39
N TRP A 136 -21.34 6.15 -7.49
CA TRP A 136 -21.29 7.46 -8.16
C TRP A 136 -19.86 7.85 -8.57
N THR A 137 -19.26 8.81 -7.89
CA THR A 137 -17.91 9.31 -8.11
C THR A 137 -16.96 8.92 -6.97
N MET A 138 -17.32 7.90 -6.18
CA MET A 138 -16.56 7.45 -5.03
C MET A 138 -16.32 5.93 -5.08
N HIS A 139 -15.22 5.51 -4.47
CA HIS A 139 -14.90 4.13 -4.15
C HIS A 139 -14.71 3.99 -2.65
N LEU A 140 -15.31 2.94 -2.10
CA LEU A 140 -15.16 2.54 -0.71
C LEU A 140 -14.29 1.29 -0.65
N ASP A 141 -13.24 1.34 0.15
CA ASP A 141 -12.35 0.21 0.40
C ASP A 141 -12.36 -0.08 1.90
N LEU A 142 -12.80 -1.28 2.29
CA LEU A 142 -12.75 -1.78 3.66
C LEU A 142 -11.65 -2.84 3.76
N ARG A 143 -10.66 -2.65 4.64
CA ARG A 143 -9.63 -3.65 4.90
C ARG A 143 -9.64 -4.04 6.36
N THR A 144 -9.73 -5.34 6.64
CA THR A 144 -9.46 -5.90 7.96
C THR A 144 -8.16 -6.70 7.92
N ARG A 145 -7.29 -6.48 8.90
CA ARG A 145 -6.00 -7.12 9.05
C ARG A 145 -5.91 -7.76 10.43
N PHE A 146 -5.44 -9.00 10.48
CA PHE A 146 -5.13 -9.74 11.70
C PHE A 146 -3.62 -9.92 11.77
N GLU A 147 -3.02 -9.59 12.91
CA GLU A 147 -1.58 -9.65 13.15
C GLU A 147 -1.30 -10.39 14.46
N ILE A 148 -0.44 -11.40 14.45
CA ILE A 148 0.10 -11.99 15.69
C ILE A 148 1.35 -11.19 16.05
N ARG A 149 1.30 -10.38 17.11
CA ARG A 149 2.39 -9.50 17.50
C ARG A 149 3.30 -10.19 18.51
N LYS A 150 4.56 -10.42 18.16
CA LYS A 150 5.59 -10.98 19.05
C LYS A 150 6.76 -10.00 19.16
N LYS A 151 6.78 -9.21 20.24
CA LYS A 151 7.94 -8.40 20.63
C LYS A 151 8.91 -9.25 21.46
N GLU A 152 10.16 -8.81 21.51
CA GLU A 152 11.15 -9.39 22.41
C GLU A 152 10.67 -9.26 23.87
N ARG A 153 10.71 -10.36 24.65
CA ARG A 153 10.36 -10.40 26.09
C ARG A 153 8.88 -10.17 26.46
N THR A 154 7.96 -10.11 25.51
CA THR A 154 6.51 -10.04 25.78
C THR A 154 5.78 -11.27 25.26
N SER A 155 4.72 -11.70 25.95
CA SER A 155 3.83 -12.72 25.42
C SER A 155 3.20 -12.28 24.09
N PRO A 156 3.11 -13.17 23.09
CA PRO A 156 2.48 -12.84 21.83
C PRO A 156 0.99 -12.55 22.04
N TYR A 157 0.46 -11.62 21.26
CA TYR A 157 -0.96 -11.28 21.29
C TYR A 157 -1.52 -11.04 19.89
N LEU A 158 -2.83 -11.19 19.75
CA LEU A 158 -3.53 -10.90 18.50
C LEU A 158 -3.85 -9.41 18.43
N ARG A 159 -3.65 -8.80 17.27
CA ARG A 159 -4.17 -7.48 16.93
C ARG A 159 -5.05 -7.57 15.69
N GLN A 160 -6.25 -7.00 15.77
CA GLN A 160 -7.10 -6.72 14.62
C GLN A 160 -7.00 -5.24 14.27
N ARG A 161 -6.97 -4.93 12.98
CA ARG A 161 -7.04 -3.56 12.46
C ARG A 161 -8.07 -3.49 11.36
N SER A 162 -8.97 -2.51 11.41
CA SER A 162 -9.97 -2.32 10.37
C SER A 162 -9.91 -0.90 9.84
N ARG A 163 -9.73 -0.77 8.53
CA ARG A 163 -9.62 0.50 7.81
C ARG A 163 -10.78 0.67 6.85
N LEU A 164 -11.47 1.79 6.95
CA LEU A 164 -12.44 2.25 5.96
C LEU A 164 -11.83 3.42 5.19
N ARG A 165 -11.64 3.28 3.88
CA ARG A 165 -11.10 4.32 3.00
C ARG A 165 -12.13 4.73 1.96
N LEU A 166 -12.31 6.03 1.84
CA LEU A 166 -13.11 6.66 0.78
C LEU A 166 -12.17 7.38 -0.17
N ARG A 167 -12.34 7.17 -1.47
CA ARG A 167 -11.57 7.90 -2.51
C ARG A 167 -12.48 8.32 -3.64
N THR A 168 -12.14 9.45 -4.25
CA THR A 168 -12.86 9.95 -5.43
C THR A 168 -12.43 9.19 -6.69
N SER A 169 -13.37 8.96 -7.60
CA SER A 169 -13.13 8.30 -8.90
C SER A 169 -12.77 9.29 -10.02
N TRP A 170 -12.89 10.58 -9.78
CA TRP A 170 -12.63 11.62 -10.77
C TRP A 170 -11.19 12.12 -10.66
N SER A 171 -10.62 12.49 -11.80
CA SER A 171 -9.31 13.11 -11.93
C SER A 171 -9.47 14.53 -12.46
N VAL A 172 -8.92 15.51 -11.76
CA VAL A 172 -9.05 16.94 -12.13
C VAL A 172 -8.04 17.36 -13.19
N THR A 173 -6.96 16.60 -13.36
CA THR A 173 -5.79 16.97 -14.17
C THR A 173 -5.16 15.74 -14.81
N ASP A 174 -4.20 15.95 -15.72
CA ASP A 174 -3.38 14.89 -16.31
C ASP A 174 -2.58 14.09 -15.27
N PHE A 175 -2.28 14.72 -14.13
CA PHE A 175 -1.65 14.06 -12.97
C PHE A 175 -2.62 13.13 -12.21
N ARG A 176 -3.87 12.97 -12.68
CA ARG A 176 -4.90 12.12 -12.07
C ARG A 176 -5.06 12.33 -10.56
N ILE A 177 -5.13 13.59 -10.13
CA ILE A 177 -5.30 13.95 -8.73
C ILE A 177 -6.67 13.46 -8.23
N SER A 178 -6.66 12.65 -7.17
CA SER A 178 -7.84 12.05 -6.54
C SER A 178 -7.74 12.19 -5.01
N PRO A 179 -8.59 13.05 -4.40
CA PRO A 179 -8.74 13.14 -2.96
C PRO A 179 -9.19 11.81 -2.32
N PHE A 180 -8.72 11.57 -1.10
CA PHE A 180 -9.15 10.45 -0.27
C PHE A 180 -9.18 10.82 1.22
N ALA A 181 -9.94 10.03 1.98
CA ALA A 181 -9.93 10.03 3.43
C ALA A 181 -9.98 8.58 3.94
N PHE A 182 -9.47 8.31 5.14
CA PHE A 182 -9.69 7.02 5.80
C PHE A 182 -9.73 7.13 7.32
N GLU A 183 -10.42 6.17 7.92
CA GLU A 183 -10.39 5.86 9.35
C GLU A 183 -9.82 4.45 9.54
N GLU A 184 -8.96 4.24 10.52
CA GLU A 184 -8.41 2.93 10.87
C GLU A 184 -8.44 2.70 12.38
N ALA A 185 -9.26 1.74 12.81
CA ALA A 185 -9.40 1.32 14.21
C ALA A 185 -8.51 0.09 14.51
N PHE A 186 -7.98 0.02 15.72
CA PHE A 186 -7.08 -1.02 16.18
C PHE A 186 -7.62 -1.66 17.45
N PHE A 187 -7.61 -3.00 17.48
CA PHE A 187 -8.02 -3.79 18.62
C PHE A 187 -6.91 -4.77 18.99
N SER A 188 -6.33 -4.65 20.18
CA SER A 188 -5.28 -5.53 20.71
C SER A 188 -5.81 -6.42 21.82
N PHE A 189 -5.65 -7.74 21.67
CA PHE A 189 -6.14 -8.76 22.59
C PHE A 189 -4.99 -9.32 23.44
N LYS A 190 -4.52 -8.56 24.43
CA LYS A 190 -3.42 -8.97 25.33
C LYS A 190 -3.94 -9.82 26.49
N GLN A 191 -3.23 -10.89 26.86
CA GLN A 191 -3.68 -11.82 27.90
C GLN A 191 -3.63 -11.26 29.34
N ASN A 192 -2.87 -10.19 29.59
CA ASN A 192 -2.59 -9.68 30.93
C ASN A 192 -3.03 -8.22 31.16
N ASP A 193 -3.79 -7.61 30.25
CA ASP A 193 -4.34 -6.27 30.49
C ASP A 193 -5.58 -6.41 31.39
N GLU A 194 -5.43 -6.11 32.69
CA GLU A 194 -6.53 -6.05 33.66
C GLU A 194 -7.65 -5.09 33.21
N THR A 195 -7.27 -4.10 32.39
CA THR A 195 -8.19 -3.21 31.68
C THR A 195 -8.59 -3.84 30.33
N ARG A 196 -9.81 -4.39 30.25
CA ARG A 196 -10.42 -5.03 29.06
C ARG A 196 -10.58 -4.11 27.83
N ASN A 197 -9.91 -2.97 27.74
CA ASN A 197 -10.05 -2.10 26.59
C ASN A 197 -9.20 -2.61 25.44
N CYS A 198 -9.78 -3.47 24.60
CA CYS A 198 -9.11 -3.94 23.40
C CYS A 198 -8.90 -2.81 22.39
N PHE A 199 -9.71 -1.76 22.39
CA PHE A 199 -9.61 -0.65 21.44
C PHE A 199 -8.53 0.35 21.89
N ASP A 200 -7.35 0.27 21.26
CA ASP A 200 -6.14 0.94 21.73
C ASP A 200 -5.63 2.05 20.81
N ARG A 201 -6.16 2.14 19.58
CA ARG A 201 -5.71 3.14 18.61
C ARG A 201 -6.76 3.44 17.55
N LEU A 202 -6.82 4.71 17.14
CA LEU A 202 -7.57 5.21 16.00
C LEU A 202 -6.65 6.07 15.13
N ARG A 203 -6.77 5.95 13.81
CA ARG A 203 -6.09 6.81 12.84
C ARG A 203 -7.09 7.40 11.88
N SER A 204 -7.07 8.71 11.75
CA SER A 204 -7.89 9.47 10.81
C SER A 204 -6.96 10.20 9.87
N ALA A 205 -7.16 10.05 8.56
CA ALA A 205 -6.31 10.69 7.57
C ALA A 205 -7.11 11.27 6.41
N VAL A 206 -6.60 12.37 5.86
CA VAL A 206 -7.05 12.98 4.62
C VAL A 206 -5.86 13.24 3.72
N GLY A 207 -6.05 13.12 2.41
CA GLY A 207 -4.96 13.29 1.48
C GLY A 207 -5.37 13.29 0.03
N VAL A 208 -4.37 13.34 -0.83
CA VAL A 208 -4.52 13.27 -2.28
C VAL A 208 -3.61 12.19 -2.83
N SER A 209 -4.12 11.45 -3.81
CA SER A 209 -3.30 10.58 -4.65
C SER A 209 -3.12 11.24 -6.01
N PHE A 210 -1.96 11.07 -6.63
CA PHE A 210 -1.63 11.63 -7.94
C PHE A 210 -0.55 10.79 -8.62
N ARG A 211 -0.39 10.96 -9.93
CA ARG A 211 0.66 10.35 -10.75
C ARG A 211 1.68 11.43 -11.07
N PRO A 212 2.89 11.40 -10.48
CA PRO A 212 3.86 12.47 -10.66
C PRO A 212 4.37 12.58 -12.11
N ILE A 213 4.29 11.47 -12.87
CA ILE A 213 4.64 11.42 -14.28
C ILE A 213 3.41 10.89 -15.03
N PRO A 214 2.64 11.75 -15.72
CA PRO A 214 1.39 11.35 -16.37
C PRO A 214 1.52 10.20 -17.37
N SER A 215 2.69 10.01 -17.97
CA SER A 215 2.99 8.93 -18.92
C SER A 215 3.36 7.59 -18.25
N VAL A 216 3.46 7.53 -16.91
CA VAL A 216 3.87 6.33 -16.17
C VAL A 216 2.73 5.90 -15.25
N ASP A 217 1.87 5.03 -15.78
CA ASP A 217 0.68 4.55 -15.08
C ASP A 217 0.99 3.64 -13.86
N SER A 218 2.18 3.04 -13.85
CA SER A 218 2.68 2.18 -12.77
C SER A 218 3.11 2.94 -11.52
N LEU A 219 3.28 4.26 -11.57
CA LEU A 219 3.75 5.07 -10.44
C LEU A 219 2.64 5.97 -9.91
N GLN A 220 2.25 5.75 -8.65
CA GLN A 220 1.31 6.59 -7.91
C GLN A 220 1.99 7.14 -6.64
N CYS A 221 1.71 8.39 -6.31
CA CYS A 221 2.13 9.03 -5.08
C CYS A 221 0.90 9.44 -4.27
N LEU A 222 0.96 9.31 -2.95
CA LEU A 222 -0.05 9.80 -2.04
C LEU A 222 0.63 10.77 -1.07
N LEU A 223 0.02 11.94 -0.89
CA LEU A 223 0.38 12.90 0.14
C LEU A 223 -0.79 13.00 1.12
N PHE A 224 -0.53 12.91 2.41
CA PHE A 224 -1.59 12.92 3.42
C PHE A 224 -1.17 13.58 4.72
N TYR A 225 -2.19 14.06 5.44
CA TYR A 225 -2.10 14.40 6.86
C TYR A 225 -2.91 13.37 7.65
N MET A 226 -2.38 12.93 8.78
CA MET A 226 -3.02 11.93 9.62
C MET A 226 -2.88 12.31 11.10
N VAL A 227 -3.96 12.13 11.85
CA VAL A 227 -3.95 12.14 13.32
C VAL A 227 -4.10 10.71 13.79
N GLN A 228 -3.23 10.29 14.71
CA GLN A 228 -3.30 9.02 15.40
C GLN A 228 -3.60 9.28 16.87
N HIS A 229 -4.72 8.77 17.36
CA HIS A 229 -5.01 8.71 18.78
C HIS A 229 -4.58 7.33 19.30
N GLY A 230 -3.75 7.29 20.34
CA GLY A 230 -3.33 6.05 20.99
C GLY A 230 -3.59 6.09 22.50
N VAL A 231 -3.74 4.92 23.09
CA VAL A 231 -3.72 4.74 24.54
C VAL A 231 -2.44 3.97 24.90
N ASP A 232 -1.51 4.64 25.59
CA ASP A 232 -0.33 3.99 26.15
C ASP A 232 -0.62 3.48 27.57
N GLY A 233 0.10 2.43 27.97
CA GLY A 233 -0.14 1.59 29.15
C GLY A 233 -0.90 2.22 30.32
N HIS A 234 -2.06 1.65 30.64
CA HIS A 234 -2.95 1.97 31.78
C HIS A 234 -3.52 3.39 31.86
N ALA A 235 -3.15 4.31 30.97
CA ALA A 235 -3.79 5.62 30.91
C ALA A 235 -5.22 5.49 30.38
N SER A 236 -6.14 6.29 30.91
CA SER A 236 -7.50 6.45 30.35
C SER A 236 -7.57 7.55 29.29
N GLU A 237 -6.44 8.18 28.99
CA GLU A 237 -6.34 9.34 28.12
C GLU A 237 -5.85 8.93 26.72
N TRP A 238 -6.42 9.56 25.70
CA TRP A 238 -6.06 9.36 24.31
C TRP A 238 -5.08 10.45 23.88
N ASP A 239 -3.84 10.07 23.60
CA ASP A 239 -2.81 11.01 23.18
C ASP A 239 -2.79 11.15 21.64
N PRO A 240 -3.01 12.36 21.09
CA PRO A 240 -2.95 12.59 19.66
C PRO A 240 -1.50 12.81 19.16
N ALA A 241 -1.09 12.00 18.18
CA ALA A 241 0.12 12.23 17.40
C ALA A 241 -0.24 12.58 15.95
N SER A 242 0.31 13.67 15.44
CA SER A 242 0.06 14.15 14.07
C SER A 242 1.20 13.75 13.13
N PHE A 243 0.84 13.46 11.88
CA PHE A 243 1.76 12.99 10.85
C PHE A 243 1.50 13.68 9.52
N VAL A 244 2.56 14.07 8.82
CA VAL A 244 2.56 14.34 7.39
C VAL A 244 3.23 13.17 6.70
N GLY A 245 2.53 12.57 5.73
CA GLY A 245 2.98 11.33 5.11
C GLY A 245 3.06 11.39 3.60
N ILE A 246 4.03 10.66 3.06
CA ILE A 246 4.18 10.38 1.63
C ILE A 246 4.23 8.86 1.41
N GLU A 247 3.36 8.34 0.55
CA GLU A 247 3.39 6.95 0.08
C GLU A 247 3.68 6.93 -1.43
N MET A 248 4.74 6.25 -1.82
CA MET A 248 5.04 5.96 -3.23
C MET A 248 4.66 4.52 -3.53
N ARG A 249 3.83 4.32 -4.55
CA ARG A 249 3.36 3.01 -4.98
C ARG A 249 3.80 2.73 -6.42
N TYR A 250 4.40 1.57 -6.61
CA TYR A 250 4.83 1.04 -7.89
C TYR A 250 4.11 -0.27 -8.19
N SER A 251 3.44 -0.36 -9.34
CA SER A 251 2.67 -1.53 -9.77
C SER A 251 3.26 -2.10 -11.08
N PHE A 252 3.49 -3.40 -11.18
CA PHE A 252 4.02 -4.07 -12.38
C PHE A 252 3.36 -5.41 -12.70
#